data_AF-A0A536RLV1-F1
#
_entry.id   AF-A0A536RLV1-F1
#
_cell.length_a   1.000
_cell.length_b   1.000
_cell.length_c   1.000
_cell.angle_alpha   90.00
_cell.angle_beta   90.00
_cell.angle_gamma   90.00
#
_symmetry.space_group_name_H-M   'P 1'
#
loop_
_entity.id
_entity.type
_entity.pdbx_description
1 polymer ?
#
loop_
_entity_poly.entity_id
_entity_poly.type
_entity_poly.pdbx_seq_one_letter_code
_entity_poly.pdbx_strand_id
1 'polypeptide(L)' 'MPSAKFAFPKERKEPLTDARHVRNAVARFNQVEGVSQSERNAAWRRIKSAAKKYGIEITVAKSKARSR' A
#
# COMPACT_ATOMS: atom_id res chain seq x y z
N MET A 1 -17.82 -4.27 -3.75
CA MET A 1 -16.39 -4.69 -3.69
C MET A 1 -16.10 -5.26 -2.32
N PRO A 2 -15.57 -6.50 -2.20
CA PRO A 2 -15.16 -7.08 -0.92
C PRO A 2 -14.08 -6.24 -0.23
N SER A 3 -14.12 -6.15 1.10
CA SER A 3 -13.15 -5.39 1.91
C SER A 3 -11.71 -5.91 1.74
N ALA A 4 -11.55 -7.20 1.44
CA ALA A 4 -10.27 -7.83 1.12
C ALA A 4 -9.57 -7.25 -0.13
N LYS A 5 -10.28 -6.49 -0.99
CA LYS A 5 -9.70 -5.83 -2.17
C LYS A 5 -9.05 -4.47 -1.85
N PHE A 6 -9.00 -4.05 -0.59
CA PHE A 6 -8.38 -2.79 -0.15
C PHE A 6 -7.17 -3.07 0.74
N ALA A 7 -6.14 -2.22 0.67
CA ALA A 7 -5.01 -2.31 1.59
C ALA A 7 -5.43 -1.97 3.03
N PHE A 8 -6.38 -1.03 3.16
CA PHE A 8 -7.05 -0.60 4.39
C PHE A 8 -8.53 -0.99 4.32
N PRO A 9 -8.91 -2.22 4.74
CA PRO A 9 -10.26 -2.75 4.53
C PRO A 9 -11.37 -1.99 5.25
N LYS A 10 -11.09 -1.46 6.45
CA LYS A 10 -12.07 -0.72 7.26
C LYS A 10 -12.35 0.66 6.67
N GLU A 11 -11.29 1.36 6.29
CA GLU A 11 -11.33 2.71 5.72
C GLU A 11 -11.65 2.70 4.23
N ARG A 12 -11.64 1.50 3.60
CA ARG A 12 -11.79 1.28 2.16
C ARG A 12 -10.83 2.14 1.33
N LYS A 13 -9.61 2.36 1.83
CA LYS A 13 -8.52 3.10 1.17
C LYS A 13 -7.59 2.13 0.43
N GLU A 14 -6.93 2.65 -0.60
CA GLU A 14 -5.97 1.89 -1.42
C GLU A 14 -6.56 0.61 -2.02
N PRO A 15 -7.47 0.70 -3.01
CA PRO A 15 -7.90 -0.48 -3.75
C PRO A 15 -6.70 -1.22 -4.36
N LEU A 16 -6.76 -2.55 -4.44
CA LEU A 16 -5.73 -3.44 -4.95
C LEU A 16 -6.29 -4.34 -6.08
N THR A 17 -7.18 -3.79 -6.89
CA THR A 17 -7.99 -4.56 -7.86
C THR A 17 -7.29 -4.83 -9.19
N ASP A 18 -6.28 -4.03 -9.52
CA ASP A 18 -5.46 -4.17 -10.72
C ASP A 18 -4.07 -3.56 -10.51
N ALA A 19 -3.19 -3.75 -11.51
CA ALA A 19 -1.81 -3.29 -11.45
C ALA A 19 -1.70 -1.77 -11.28
N ARG A 20 -2.58 -0.98 -11.90
CA ARG A 20 -2.56 0.48 -11.81
C ARG A 20 -2.89 0.92 -10.39
N HIS A 21 -3.92 0.33 -9.79
CA HIS A 21 -4.29 0.58 -8.41
C HIS A 21 -3.18 0.20 -7.42
N VAL A 22 -2.50 -0.92 -7.63
CA VAL A 22 -1.39 -1.34 -6.77
C VAL A 22 -0.20 -0.37 -6.87
N ARG A 23 0.18 0.08 -8.07
CA ARG A 23 1.25 1.10 -8.22
C ARG A 23 0.89 2.40 -7.52
N ASN A 24 -0.36 2.85 -7.67
CA ASN A 24 -0.85 4.05 -6.98
C ASN A 24 -0.79 3.87 -5.45
N ALA A 25 -1.18 2.69 -4.95
CA ALA A 25 -1.13 2.38 -3.53
C ALA A 25 0.29 2.37 -2.97
N VAL A 26 1.26 1.87 -3.72
CA VAL A 26 2.69 1.98 -3.36
C VAL A 26 3.13 3.44 -3.31
N ALA A 27 2.83 4.22 -4.35
CA ALA A 27 3.28 5.60 -4.48
C ALA A 27 2.74 6.54 -3.38
N ARG A 28 1.48 6.34 -2.97
CA ARG A 28 0.82 7.20 -1.97
C ARG A 28 0.72 6.58 -0.58
N PHE A 29 1.35 5.43 -0.33
CA PHE A 29 1.25 4.70 0.94
C PHE A 29 1.54 5.59 2.16
N ASN A 30 2.56 6.45 2.08
CA ASN A 30 2.95 7.34 3.17
C ASN A 30 1.96 8.50 3.41
N GLN A 31 1.13 8.82 2.42
CA GLN A 31 0.12 9.90 2.49
C GLN A 31 -1.19 9.45 3.14
N VAL A 32 -1.35 8.16 3.44
CA VAL A 32 -2.56 7.66 4.10
C VAL A 32 -2.57 8.13 5.55
N GLU A 33 -3.62 8.86 5.94
CA GLU A 33 -3.82 9.38 7.30
C GLU A 33 -5.01 8.72 8.00
N GLY A 34 -5.11 8.91 9.32
CA GLY A 34 -6.21 8.40 10.14
C GLY A 34 -6.18 6.87 10.31
N VAL A 35 -5.00 6.27 10.34
CA VAL A 35 -4.80 4.82 10.48
C VAL A 35 -3.71 4.54 11.51
N SER A 36 -3.87 3.46 12.27
CA SER A 36 -2.86 3.03 13.24
C SER A 36 -1.62 2.47 12.55
N GLN A 37 -0.49 2.40 13.29
CA GLN A 37 0.74 1.81 12.76
C GLN A 37 0.57 0.32 12.42
N SER A 38 -0.24 -0.42 13.19
CA SER A 38 -0.55 -1.81 12.90
C SER A 38 -1.35 -1.96 11.61
N GLU A 39 -2.31 -1.05 11.36
CA GLU A 39 -3.05 -0.98 10.09
C GLU A 39 -2.14 -0.65 8.92
N ARG A 40 -1.21 0.30 9.06
CA ARG A 40 -0.17 0.57 8.04
C ARG A 40 0.66 -0.68 7.75
N ASN A 41 1.16 -1.36 8.78
CA ASN A 41 1.97 -2.57 8.59
C ASN A 41 1.19 -3.68 7.87
N ALA A 42 -0.08 -3.88 8.24
CA ALA A 42 -0.95 -4.84 7.58
C ALA A 42 -1.25 -4.45 6.12
N ALA A 43 -1.53 -3.17 5.86
CA ALA A 43 -1.75 -2.64 4.51
C ALA A 43 -0.52 -2.83 3.62
N TRP A 44 0.68 -2.58 4.14
CA TRP A 44 1.92 -2.79 3.40
C TRP A 44 2.12 -4.27 3.00
N ARG A 45 1.76 -5.21 3.87
CA ARG A 45 1.81 -6.65 3.54
C ARG A 45 0.84 -7.00 2.41
N ARG A 46 -0.37 -6.43 2.41
CA ARG A 46 -1.36 -6.61 1.35
C ARG A 46 -0.88 -6.02 0.01
N ILE A 47 -0.34 -4.81 0.04
CA ILE A 47 0.22 -4.14 -1.15
C ILE A 47 1.35 -4.98 -1.76
N LYS A 48 2.30 -5.48 -0.96
CA LYS A 48 3.38 -6.35 -1.44
C LYS A 48 2.87 -7.65 -2.06
N SER A 49 1.86 -8.27 -1.44
CA SER A 49 1.24 -9.48 -1.98
C SER A 49 0.55 -9.23 -3.33
N ALA A 50 -0.20 -8.13 -3.43
CA ALA A 50 -0.84 -7.73 -4.68
C ALA A 50 0.19 -7.38 -5.76
N ALA A 51 1.26 -6.67 -5.41
CA ALA A 51 2.33 -6.33 -6.33
C ALA A 51 3.01 -7.57 -6.92
N LYS A 52 3.31 -8.58 -6.08
CA LYS A 52 3.81 -9.89 -6.54
C LYS A 52 2.83 -10.55 -7.52
N LYS A 53 1.52 -10.51 -7.23
CA LYS A 53 0.49 -11.08 -8.11
C LYS A 53 0.42 -10.40 -9.48
N TYR A 54 0.66 -9.09 -9.53
CA TYR A 54 0.62 -8.30 -10.78
C TYR A 54 2.00 -8.09 -11.42
N GLY A 55 3.06 -8.74 -10.93
CA GLY A 55 4.43 -8.58 -11.47
C GLY A 55 5.00 -7.16 -11.30
N ILE A 56 4.56 -6.43 -10.27
CA ILE A 56 5.07 -5.09 -9.96
C ILE A 56 6.26 -5.23 -9.01
N GLU A 57 7.41 -4.75 -9.46
CA GLU A 57 8.59 -4.63 -8.60
C GLU A 57 8.44 -3.44 -7.66
N ILE A 58 8.57 -3.68 -6.35
CA ILE A 58 8.58 -2.63 -5.33
C ILE A 58 9.99 -2.54 -4.76
N THR A 59 10.72 -1.50 -5.13
CA THR A 59 11.96 -1.12 -4.47
C THR A 59 11.63 -0.31 -3.22
N VAL A 60 11.80 -0.90 -2.04
CA VAL A 60 11.74 -0.13 -0.79
C VAL A 60 13.04 0.65 -0.67
N ALA A 61 13.06 1.87 -1.18
CA ALA A 61 14.14 2.79 -0.86
C ALA A 61 14.13 2.97 0.66
N LYS A 62 15.17 2.49 1.36
CA LYS A 62 15.45 2.95 2.72
C LYS A 62 15.63 4.45 2.58
N SER A 63 14.66 5.22 3.03
CA SER A 63 14.74 6.68 3.06
C SER A 63 16.02 7.05 3.81
N LYS A 64 17.09 7.44 3.10
CA LYS A 64 18.10 8.31 3.70
C LYS A 64 17.29 9.53 4.12
N ALA A 65 17.21 9.77 5.42
CA ALA A 65 16.66 11.00 5.94
C ALA A 65 17.24 12.14 5.10
N ARG A 66 16.39 12.82 4.32
CA ARG A 66 16.79 14.10 3.75
C ARG A 66 16.92 15.03 4.94
N SER A 67 18.11 15.07 5.52
CA SER A 67 18.57 16.23 6.27
C SER A 67 18.39 17.42 5.33
N ARG A 68 17.44 18.28 5.67
CA ARG A 68 17.39 19.66 5.19
C ARG A 68 17.73 20.53 6.38
#